data_AF-A0A023FYS0-F1
#
_entry.id   AF-A0A023FYS0-F1
#
_cell.length_a   1.000
_cell.length_b   1.000
_cell.length_c   1.000
_cell.angle_alpha   90.00
_cell.angle_beta   90.00
_cell.angle_gamma   90.00
#
_symmetry.space_group_name_H-M   'P 1'
#
loop_
_entity.id
_entity.type
_entity.pdbx_description
1 polymer ?
#
loop_
_entity_poly.entity_id
_entity_poly.type
_entity_poly.pdbx_seq_one_letter_code
_entity_poly.pdbx_strand_id
1 'polypeptide(L)'
;MRTVKKEALKLIAGWVSRTNDPKMVLENFIPPLLDAVLLDYQRCAVPAAREPEVLSAMSMIVHRLEGFITCEIPKIFDAVFECTLSMINKDFEEFPEHRTNFFLLLQAVVTHCFPALLNIPAAQFKLVLDSIIWAFKHTMRNVADVGLQILYQLLQNIGQEEVASQSFYQTYYTDIMQHLFSVVTDTSHTAGLSMQATILAYMFSIVEANKVTVPLNPTMQANGTTNVVYVQDFVANLLKTAFGHLSDAQVKITVQGFFNLNQDIQAFKEHLRDFLVQIREYTGEDDSDLFLEEREAALRQAEEEKRKIRMLVPGILNPHEIPEEMQD
;
A
#
# COMPACT_ATOMS: atom_id res chain seq x y z
N MET A 1 16.35 -28.82 21.22
CA MET A 1 14.89 -28.56 21.25
C MET A 1 14.42 -27.64 20.12
N ARG A 2 14.99 -26.43 19.93
CA ARG A 2 14.63 -25.53 18.82
C ARG A 2 14.71 -26.17 17.43
N THR A 3 15.81 -26.86 17.13
CA THR A 3 15.97 -27.59 15.85
C THR A 3 14.84 -28.60 15.60
N VAL A 4 14.36 -29.29 16.64
CA VAL A 4 13.26 -30.26 16.50
C VAL A 4 11.95 -29.54 16.18
N LYS A 5 11.65 -28.42 16.85
CA LYS A 5 10.46 -27.60 16.54
C LYS A 5 10.50 -27.07 15.11
N LYS A 6 11.66 -26.52 14.71
CA LYS A 6 11.91 -26.00 13.36
C LYS A 6 11.68 -27.05 12.28
N GLU A 7 12.29 -28.23 12.41
CA GLU A 7 12.14 -29.29 11.41
C GLU A 7 10.74 -29.92 11.41
N ALA A 8 10.07 -30.01 12.57
CA ALA A 8 8.67 -30.42 12.65
C ALA A 8 7.75 -29.43 11.91
N LEU A 9 7.91 -28.12 12.12
CA LEU A 9 7.14 -27.08 11.44
C LEU A 9 7.37 -27.11 9.93
N LYS A 10 8.63 -27.28 9.47
CA LYS A 10 8.94 -27.42 8.05
C LYS A 10 8.30 -28.65 7.43
N LEU A 11 8.30 -29.79 8.13
CA LEU A 11 7.67 -31.01 7.65
C LEU A 11 6.15 -30.81 7.49
N ILE A 12 5.50 -30.21 8.49
CA ILE A 12 4.06 -29.95 8.47
C ILE A 12 3.70 -28.96 7.36
N ALA A 13 4.38 -27.80 7.31
CA ALA A 13 4.14 -26.80 6.26
C ALA A 13 4.44 -27.34 4.85
N GLY A 14 5.51 -28.13 4.72
CA GLY A 14 5.87 -28.82 3.49
C GLY A 14 4.82 -29.81 3.03
N TRP A 15 4.21 -30.57 3.95
CA TRP A 15 3.09 -31.45 3.63
C TRP A 15 1.83 -30.67 3.27
N VAL A 16 1.45 -29.67 4.08
CA VAL A 16 0.27 -28.83 3.82
C VAL A 16 0.38 -28.18 2.45
N SER A 17 1.52 -27.58 2.09
CA SER A 17 1.72 -26.93 0.78
C SER A 17 1.46 -27.82 -0.44
N ARG A 18 1.45 -29.15 -0.26
CA ARG A 18 1.20 -30.14 -1.32
C ARG A 18 -0.17 -30.82 -1.21
N THR A 19 -1.01 -30.44 -0.24
CA THR A 19 -2.35 -31.04 -0.08
C THR A 19 -3.23 -30.72 -1.27
N ASN A 20 -4.05 -31.65 -1.73
CA ASN A 20 -5.10 -31.40 -2.72
C ASN A 20 -6.50 -31.29 -2.11
N ASP A 21 -6.59 -31.40 -0.77
CA ASP A 21 -7.84 -31.26 -0.02
C ASP A 21 -7.67 -30.23 1.10
N PRO A 22 -7.83 -28.92 0.79
CA PRO A 22 -7.68 -27.85 1.76
C PRO A 22 -8.67 -27.95 2.93
N LYS A 23 -9.89 -28.43 2.66
CA LYS A 23 -10.95 -28.53 3.65
C LYS A 23 -10.63 -29.60 4.69
N MET A 24 -10.21 -30.78 4.25
CA MET A 24 -9.78 -31.85 5.16
C MET A 24 -8.60 -31.40 6.03
N VAL A 25 -7.64 -30.68 5.45
CA VAL A 25 -6.50 -30.13 6.22
C VAL A 25 -6.96 -29.12 7.27
N LEU A 26 -7.83 -28.19 6.88
CA LEU A 26 -8.41 -27.20 7.80
C LEU A 26 -9.12 -27.90 8.98
N GLU A 27 -10.02 -28.84 8.70
CA GLU A 27 -10.87 -29.43 9.74
C GLU A 27 -10.09 -30.34 10.71
N ASN A 28 -9.07 -31.04 10.22
CA ASN A 28 -8.42 -32.11 11.00
C ASN A 28 -7.01 -31.76 11.50
N PHE A 29 -6.29 -30.85 10.85
CA PHE A 29 -4.88 -30.60 11.13
C PHE A 29 -4.57 -29.18 11.60
N ILE A 30 -5.32 -28.17 11.12
CA ILE A 30 -5.04 -26.78 11.49
C ILE A 30 -5.36 -26.47 12.97
N PRO A 31 -6.55 -26.77 13.52
CA PRO A 31 -6.85 -26.49 14.93
C PRO A 31 -5.81 -27.03 15.92
N PRO A 32 -5.43 -28.33 15.89
CA PRO A 32 -4.44 -28.85 16.83
C PRO A 32 -3.04 -28.28 16.60
N LEU A 33 -2.67 -27.96 15.34
CA LEU A 33 -1.42 -27.28 15.05
C LEU A 33 -1.39 -25.89 15.70
N LEU A 34 -2.44 -25.09 15.49
CA LEU A 34 -2.52 -23.74 16.03
C LEU A 34 -2.48 -23.74 17.56
N ASP A 35 -3.21 -24.65 18.21
CA ASP A 35 -3.22 -24.77 19.67
C ASP A 35 -1.82 -25.11 20.22
N ALA A 36 -1.07 -25.96 19.52
CA ALA A 36 0.28 -26.35 19.94
C ALA A 36 1.33 -25.25 19.73
N VAL A 37 1.21 -24.44 18.67
CA VAL A 37 2.29 -23.53 18.25
C VAL A 37 2.05 -22.07 18.62
N LEU A 38 0.82 -21.59 18.53
CA LEU A 38 0.51 -20.15 18.63
C LEU A 38 0.69 -19.64 20.06
N LEU A 39 0.12 -20.34 21.05
CA LEU A 39 0.21 -19.94 22.45
C LEU A 39 1.64 -20.05 22.98
N ASP A 40 2.39 -21.07 22.54
CA ASP A 40 3.80 -21.22 22.89
C ASP A 40 4.64 -20.05 22.33
N TYR A 41 4.40 -19.65 21.07
CA TYR A 41 5.05 -18.49 20.46
C TYR A 41 4.72 -17.19 21.21
N GLN A 42 3.43 -16.94 21.49
CA GLN A 42 2.95 -15.72 22.14
C GLN A 42 3.47 -15.59 23.57
N ARG A 43 3.35 -16.67 24.38
CA ARG A 43 3.71 -16.68 25.81
C ARG A 43 5.21 -16.81 26.05
N CYS A 44 6.02 -17.07 25.01
CA CYS A 44 7.47 -17.07 25.13
C CYS A 44 7.96 -15.66 25.53
N ALA A 45 8.33 -15.52 26.80
CA ALA A 45 8.77 -14.25 27.38
C ALA A 45 10.11 -13.75 26.81
N VAL A 46 10.92 -14.66 26.27
CA VAL A 46 12.23 -14.34 25.69
C VAL A 46 12.08 -14.19 24.16
N PRO A 47 12.25 -12.98 23.59
CA PRO A 47 12.11 -12.77 22.14
C PRO A 47 13.00 -13.67 21.29
N ALA A 48 14.27 -13.85 21.69
CA ALA A 48 15.22 -14.70 20.98
C ALA A 48 14.89 -16.21 20.99
N ALA A 49 13.95 -16.64 21.82
CA ALA A 49 13.47 -18.02 21.86
C ALA A 49 12.20 -18.26 21.02
N ARG A 50 11.56 -17.19 20.50
CA ARG A 50 10.47 -17.33 19.54
C ARG A 50 11.01 -17.82 18.21
N GLU A 51 10.44 -18.91 17.68
CA GLU A 51 10.95 -19.54 16.46
C GLU A 51 10.36 -18.86 15.21
N PRO A 52 11.17 -18.23 14.34
CA PRO A 52 10.67 -17.53 13.15
C PRO A 52 10.00 -18.47 12.15
N GLU A 53 10.30 -19.79 12.18
CA GLU A 53 9.58 -20.78 11.36
C GLU A 53 8.09 -20.89 11.67
N VAL A 54 7.62 -20.44 12.84
CA VAL A 54 6.16 -20.37 13.09
C VAL A 54 5.51 -19.42 12.08
N LEU A 55 6.09 -18.24 11.87
CA LEU A 55 5.58 -17.25 10.92
C LEU A 55 5.65 -17.75 9.47
N SER A 56 6.77 -18.39 9.09
CA SER A 56 6.94 -18.97 7.76
C SER A 56 5.95 -20.12 7.50
N ALA A 57 5.75 -21.00 8.49
CA ALA A 57 4.78 -22.08 8.40
C ALA A 57 3.35 -21.54 8.25
N MET A 58 2.96 -20.52 9.03
CA MET A 58 1.66 -19.88 8.89
C MET A 58 1.50 -19.24 7.50
N SER A 59 2.53 -18.55 6.99
CA SER A 59 2.51 -17.97 5.63
C SER A 59 2.27 -19.05 4.56
N MET A 60 2.99 -20.18 4.62
CA MET A 60 2.81 -21.30 3.68
C MET A 60 1.41 -21.93 3.78
N ILE A 61 0.88 -22.07 5.00
CA ILE A 61 -0.46 -22.61 5.22
C ILE A 61 -1.52 -21.66 4.63
N VAL A 62 -1.40 -20.35 4.89
CA VAL A 62 -2.31 -19.34 4.33
C VAL A 62 -2.27 -19.33 2.81
N HIS A 63 -1.07 -19.38 2.21
CA HIS A 63 -0.92 -19.49 0.75
C HIS A 63 -1.59 -20.73 0.17
N ARG A 64 -1.62 -21.85 0.89
CA ARG A 64 -2.19 -23.09 0.36
C ARG A 64 -3.68 -23.25 0.63
N LEU A 65 -4.14 -22.82 1.79
CA LEU A 65 -5.55 -22.96 2.20
C LEU A 65 -6.39 -21.76 1.77
N GLU A 66 -5.78 -20.63 1.47
CA GLU A 66 -6.45 -19.43 0.96
C GLU A 66 -7.73 -19.08 1.75
N GLY A 67 -8.87 -18.90 1.07
CA GLY A 67 -10.14 -18.56 1.70
C GLY A 67 -10.59 -19.55 2.80
N PHE A 68 -10.14 -20.82 2.77
CA PHE A 68 -10.55 -21.82 3.76
C PHE A 68 -10.03 -21.47 5.17
N ILE A 69 -8.85 -20.88 5.32
CA ILE A 69 -8.28 -20.54 6.64
C ILE A 69 -8.66 -19.13 7.14
N THR A 70 -9.47 -18.39 6.38
CA THR A 70 -9.82 -16.99 6.70
C THR A 70 -10.40 -16.83 8.12
N CYS A 71 -11.19 -17.79 8.60
CA CYS A 71 -11.75 -17.78 9.95
C CYS A 71 -10.73 -17.92 11.08
N GLU A 72 -9.55 -18.48 10.82
CA GLU A 72 -8.48 -18.69 11.81
C GLU A 72 -7.49 -17.52 11.86
N ILE A 73 -7.52 -16.61 10.88
CA ILE A 73 -6.60 -15.47 10.80
C ILE A 73 -6.63 -14.58 12.07
N PRO A 74 -7.80 -14.23 12.65
CA PRO A 74 -7.81 -13.46 13.90
C PRO A 74 -7.02 -14.16 15.01
N LYS A 75 -7.21 -15.47 15.19
CA LYS A 75 -6.49 -16.27 16.19
C LYS A 75 -4.97 -16.29 15.93
N ILE A 76 -4.56 -16.40 14.67
CA ILE A 76 -3.15 -16.34 14.28
C ILE A 76 -2.57 -14.96 14.62
N PHE A 77 -3.25 -13.88 14.22
CA PHE A 77 -2.78 -12.51 14.45
C PHE A 77 -2.70 -12.15 15.94
N ASP A 78 -3.69 -12.55 16.74
CA ASP A 78 -3.66 -12.33 18.19
C ASP A 78 -2.43 -12.95 18.85
N ALA A 79 -1.99 -14.11 18.36
CA ALA A 79 -0.83 -14.80 18.91
C ALA A 79 0.50 -14.22 18.43
N VAL A 80 0.63 -13.90 17.14
CA VAL A 80 1.95 -13.63 16.54
C VAL A 80 2.17 -12.17 16.14
N PHE A 81 1.14 -11.36 15.95
CA PHE A 81 1.28 -10.07 15.28
C PHE A 81 2.02 -9.04 16.15
N GLU A 82 1.41 -8.60 17.25
CA GLU A 82 1.95 -7.54 18.11
C GLU A 82 3.27 -7.93 18.78
N CYS A 83 3.36 -9.19 19.22
CA CYS A 83 4.55 -9.68 19.90
C CYS A 83 5.74 -9.80 18.94
N THR A 84 5.52 -10.05 17.64
CA THR A 84 6.59 -10.03 16.62
C THR A 84 6.89 -8.61 16.17
N LEU A 85 5.86 -7.78 15.99
CA LEU A 85 6.05 -6.38 15.58
C LEU A 85 6.94 -5.63 16.57
N SER A 86 6.71 -5.82 17.88
CA SER A 86 7.54 -5.24 18.95
C SER A 86 8.99 -5.77 18.99
N MET A 87 9.30 -6.86 18.30
CA MET A 87 10.68 -7.33 18.12
C MET A 87 11.37 -6.64 16.95
N ILE A 88 10.66 -6.48 15.84
CA ILE A 88 11.26 -6.06 14.56
C ILE A 88 11.23 -4.55 14.33
N ASN A 89 10.45 -3.80 15.13
CA ASN A 89 10.23 -2.35 14.94
C ASN A 89 11.15 -1.44 15.78
N LYS A 90 12.07 -2.02 16.57
CA LYS A 90 12.99 -1.25 17.43
C LYS A 90 14.23 -0.75 16.67
N ASP A 91 14.77 -1.61 15.83
CA ASP A 91 15.90 -1.31 14.97
C ASP A 91 15.81 -2.11 13.66
N PHE A 92 16.70 -1.80 12.73
CA PHE A 92 16.70 -2.35 11.37
C PHE A 92 17.56 -3.61 11.21
N GLU A 93 18.22 -4.10 12.27
CA GLU A 93 19.23 -5.17 12.19
C GLU A 93 18.82 -6.43 12.94
N GLU A 94 18.20 -6.31 14.11
CA GLU A 94 17.80 -7.45 14.93
C GLU A 94 16.66 -8.26 14.30
N PHE A 95 16.62 -9.57 14.57
CA PHE A 95 15.58 -10.50 14.14
C PHE A 95 15.23 -10.47 12.62
N PRO A 96 16.23 -10.58 11.71
CA PRO A 96 15.99 -10.51 10.27
C PRO A 96 15.06 -11.62 9.76
N GLU A 97 15.17 -12.85 10.29
CA GLU A 97 14.29 -13.96 9.91
C GLU A 97 12.83 -13.71 10.33
N HIS A 98 12.61 -13.18 11.54
CA HIS A 98 11.26 -12.80 12.00
C HIS A 98 10.69 -11.70 11.12
N ARG A 99 11.50 -10.69 10.79
CA ARG A 99 11.08 -9.57 9.92
C ARG A 99 10.64 -10.07 8.55
N THR A 100 11.46 -10.87 7.89
CA THR A 100 11.11 -11.45 6.58
C THR A 100 9.84 -12.29 6.68
N ASN A 101 9.78 -13.22 7.64
CA ASN A 101 8.63 -14.13 7.74
C ASN A 101 7.34 -13.43 8.19
N PHE A 102 7.44 -12.37 8.99
CA PHE A 102 6.31 -11.53 9.37
C PHE A 102 5.67 -10.88 8.14
N PHE A 103 6.47 -10.26 7.27
CA PHE A 103 5.93 -9.63 6.07
C PHE A 103 5.47 -10.65 5.02
N LEU A 104 6.08 -11.84 4.95
CA LEU A 104 5.56 -12.94 4.13
C LEU A 104 4.20 -13.46 4.63
N LEU A 105 4.00 -13.55 5.95
CA LEU A 105 2.71 -13.89 6.53
C LEU A 105 1.67 -12.79 6.23
N LEU A 106 2.04 -11.52 6.45
CA LEU A 106 1.14 -10.41 6.19
C LEU A 106 0.75 -10.31 4.71
N GLN A 107 1.71 -10.51 3.79
CA GLN A 107 1.45 -10.57 2.36
C GLN A 107 0.49 -11.70 1.99
N ALA A 108 0.69 -12.90 2.54
CA ALA A 108 -0.20 -14.03 2.30
C ALA A 108 -1.63 -13.76 2.78
N VAL A 109 -1.78 -13.14 3.97
CA VAL A 109 -3.09 -12.78 4.52
C VAL A 109 -3.78 -11.69 3.68
N VAL A 110 -3.07 -10.62 3.31
CA VAL A 110 -3.62 -9.58 2.45
C VAL A 110 -4.02 -10.16 1.09
N THR A 111 -3.26 -11.09 0.53
CA THR A 111 -3.54 -11.66 -0.80
C THR A 111 -4.71 -12.64 -0.78
N HIS A 112 -4.76 -13.56 0.19
CA HIS A 112 -5.68 -14.71 0.13
C HIS A 112 -6.78 -14.71 1.20
N CYS A 113 -6.66 -13.87 2.23
CA CYS A 113 -7.56 -13.84 3.38
C CYS A 113 -7.98 -12.42 3.75
N PHE A 114 -8.03 -11.51 2.78
CA PHE A 114 -8.39 -10.11 3.01
C PHE A 114 -9.69 -9.90 3.82
N PRO A 115 -10.77 -10.69 3.63
CA PRO A 115 -11.98 -10.54 4.46
C PRO A 115 -11.72 -10.70 5.96
N ALA A 116 -10.67 -11.41 6.39
CA ALA A 116 -10.31 -11.46 7.81
C ALA A 116 -9.87 -10.09 8.35
N LEU A 117 -9.18 -9.30 7.53
CA LEU A 117 -8.71 -7.97 7.91
C LEU A 117 -9.85 -6.96 8.09
N LEU A 118 -11.01 -7.21 7.48
CA LEU A 118 -12.22 -6.41 7.71
C LEU A 118 -12.92 -6.75 9.03
N ASN A 119 -12.63 -7.92 9.59
CA ASN A 119 -13.27 -8.43 10.81
C ASN A 119 -12.42 -8.26 12.07
N ILE A 120 -11.15 -7.86 11.95
CA ILE A 120 -10.32 -7.54 13.12
C ILE A 120 -10.69 -6.16 13.70
N PRO A 121 -10.43 -5.93 15.00
CA PRO A 121 -10.64 -4.61 15.61
C PRO A 121 -9.87 -3.50 14.89
N ALA A 122 -10.46 -2.30 14.81
CA ALA A 122 -9.85 -1.16 14.12
C ALA A 122 -8.44 -0.81 14.63
N ALA A 123 -8.18 -0.98 15.94
CA ALA A 123 -6.85 -0.80 16.51
C ALA A 123 -5.82 -1.82 15.97
N GLN A 124 -6.22 -3.08 15.77
CA GLN A 124 -5.36 -4.11 15.20
C GLN A 124 -5.15 -3.87 13.69
N PHE A 125 -6.19 -3.43 12.97
CA PHE A 125 -6.05 -3.01 11.57
C PHE A 125 -5.09 -1.83 11.42
N LYS A 126 -5.14 -0.85 12.33
CA LYS A 126 -4.17 0.24 12.35
C LYS A 126 -2.74 -0.28 12.53
N LEU A 127 -2.50 -1.24 13.42
CA LEU A 127 -1.18 -1.86 13.57
C LEU A 127 -0.72 -2.58 12.30
N VAL A 128 -1.65 -3.19 11.55
CA VAL A 128 -1.36 -3.76 10.23
C VAL A 128 -0.86 -2.68 9.29
N LEU A 129 -1.59 -1.57 9.15
CA LEU A 129 -1.19 -0.48 8.26
C LEU A 129 0.13 0.17 8.70
N ASP A 130 0.31 0.43 10.00
CA ASP A 130 1.53 1.00 10.56
C ASP A 130 2.75 0.10 10.29
N SER A 131 2.57 -1.23 10.34
CA SER A 131 3.64 -2.18 10.01
C SER A 131 4.01 -2.17 8.52
N ILE A 132 3.03 -1.95 7.63
CA ILE A 132 3.25 -1.81 6.18
C ILE A 132 4.01 -0.51 5.90
N ILE A 133 3.61 0.59 6.56
CA ILE A 133 4.29 1.89 6.50
C ILE A 133 5.73 1.77 6.95
N TRP A 134 5.96 1.08 8.06
CA TRP A 134 7.29 0.81 8.56
C TRP A 134 8.14 0.01 7.56
N ALA A 135 7.55 -1.01 6.92
CA ALA A 135 8.24 -1.83 5.92
C ALA A 135 8.71 -1.03 4.72
N PHE A 136 7.82 -0.26 4.07
CA PHE A 136 8.20 0.47 2.86
C PHE A 136 9.16 1.64 3.12
N LYS A 137 9.31 2.08 4.38
CA LYS A 137 10.32 3.04 4.85
C LYS A 137 11.64 2.38 5.26
N HIS A 138 11.76 1.06 5.15
CA HIS A 138 12.96 0.37 5.62
C HIS A 138 14.13 0.59 4.67
N THR A 139 15.32 0.80 5.24
CA THR A 139 16.59 0.89 4.52
C THR A 139 16.96 -0.37 3.71
N MET A 140 16.44 -1.54 4.10
CA MET A 140 16.67 -2.80 3.40
C MET A 140 15.68 -2.92 2.25
N ARG A 141 16.21 -2.86 1.02
CA ARG A 141 15.42 -2.85 -0.21
C ARG A 141 14.40 -3.98 -0.30
N ASN A 142 14.77 -5.20 0.05
CA ASN A 142 13.88 -6.35 0.01
C ASN A 142 12.65 -6.18 0.93
N VAL A 143 12.83 -5.61 2.12
CA VAL A 143 11.71 -5.32 3.03
C VAL A 143 10.86 -4.18 2.49
N ALA A 144 11.50 -3.13 1.96
CA ALA A 144 10.78 -2.00 1.38
C ALA A 144 9.92 -2.39 0.18
N ASP A 145 10.46 -3.18 -0.74
CA ASP A 145 9.77 -3.66 -1.93
C ASP A 145 8.56 -4.53 -1.54
N VAL A 146 8.70 -5.42 -0.55
CA VAL A 146 7.59 -6.22 -0.03
C VAL A 146 6.54 -5.33 0.64
N GLY A 147 6.95 -4.32 1.42
CA GLY A 147 6.03 -3.36 2.03
C GLY A 147 5.17 -2.62 1.00
N LEU A 148 5.78 -2.16 -0.10
CA LEU A 148 5.06 -1.51 -1.20
C LEU A 148 4.11 -2.48 -1.92
N GLN A 149 4.51 -3.73 -2.15
CA GLN A 149 3.64 -4.75 -2.74
C GLN A 149 2.42 -5.04 -1.87
N ILE A 150 2.62 -5.19 -0.56
CA ILE A 150 1.51 -5.41 0.40
C ILE A 150 0.57 -4.21 0.39
N LEU A 151 1.11 -2.99 0.42
CA LEU A 151 0.29 -1.77 0.37
C LEU A 151 -0.56 -1.71 -0.91
N TYR A 152 0.05 -1.99 -2.07
CA TYR A 152 -0.68 -1.96 -3.34
C TYR A 152 -1.81 -2.99 -3.36
N GLN A 153 -1.54 -4.22 -2.95
CA GLN A 153 -2.57 -5.27 -2.88
C GLN A 153 -3.68 -4.90 -1.88
N LEU A 154 -3.33 -4.34 -0.72
CA LEU A 154 -4.30 -3.88 0.28
C LEU A 154 -5.23 -2.81 -0.32
N LEU A 155 -4.67 -1.82 -1.02
CA LEU A 155 -5.43 -0.74 -1.66
C LEU A 155 -6.34 -1.25 -2.78
N GLN A 156 -5.90 -2.24 -3.55
CA GLN A 156 -6.73 -2.89 -4.57
C GLN A 156 -7.89 -3.66 -3.95
N ASN A 157 -7.62 -4.45 -2.90
CA ASN A 157 -8.65 -5.22 -2.21
C ASN A 157 -9.68 -4.32 -1.53
N ILE A 158 -9.24 -3.26 -0.84
CA ILE A 158 -10.14 -2.24 -0.28
C ILE A 158 -11.00 -1.63 -1.38
N GLY A 159 -10.44 -1.36 -2.56
CA GLY A 159 -11.19 -0.82 -3.70
C GLY A 159 -12.32 -1.71 -4.22
N GLN A 160 -12.33 -3.01 -3.88
CA GLN A 160 -13.43 -3.94 -4.20
C GLN A 160 -14.52 -3.97 -3.12
N GLU A 161 -14.28 -3.42 -1.93
CA GLU A 161 -15.24 -3.42 -0.82
C GLU A 161 -16.04 -2.12 -0.76
N GLU A 162 -17.22 -2.09 -1.38
CA GLU A 162 -18.01 -0.85 -1.52
C GLU A 162 -18.29 -0.14 -0.18
N VAL A 163 -18.62 -0.90 0.87
CA VAL A 163 -18.99 -0.33 2.17
C VAL A 163 -17.76 0.05 2.99
N ALA A 164 -16.79 -0.84 3.11
CA ALA A 164 -15.61 -0.61 3.94
C ALA A 164 -14.65 0.43 3.33
N SER A 165 -14.58 0.50 2.00
CA SER A 165 -13.64 1.38 1.28
C SER A 165 -13.76 2.84 1.68
N GLN A 166 -14.98 3.35 1.81
CA GLN A 166 -15.20 4.76 2.13
C GLN A 166 -14.67 5.11 3.53
N SER A 167 -14.96 4.27 4.52
CA SER A 167 -14.41 4.46 5.88
C SER A 167 -12.88 4.38 5.91
N PHE A 168 -12.30 3.48 5.11
CA PHE A 168 -10.86 3.36 4.96
C PHE A 168 -10.26 4.62 4.33
N TYR A 169 -10.83 5.13 3.24
CA TYR A 169 -10.31 6.30 2.56
C TYR A 169 -10.35 7.54 3.45
N GLN A 170 -11.46 7.79 4.14
CA GLN A 170 -11.57 8.91 5.07
C GLN A 170 -10.55 8.84 6.21
N THR A 171 -10.20 7.63 6.67
CA THR A 171 -9.29 7.45 7.81
C THR A 171 -7.82 7.45 7.41
N TYR A 172 -7.47 6.84 6.27
CA TYR A 172 -6.09 6.46 5.95
C TYR A 172 -5.56 7.01 4.62
N TYR A 173 -6.40 7.50 3.71
CA TYR A 173 -5.94 7.86 2.35
C TYR A 173 -4.85 8.94 2.37
N THR A 174 -5.08 10.04 3.09
CA THR A 174 -4.13 11.17 3.17
C THR A 174 -2.86 10.79 3.92
N ASP A 175 -2.98 9.97 4.96
CA ASP A 175 -1.84 9.45 5.75
C ASP A 175 -0.92 8.55 4.90
N ILE A 176 -1.51 7.60 4.17
CA ILE A 176 -0.78 6.75 3.22
C ILE A 176 -0.08 7.61 2.15
N MET A 177 -0.79 8.59 1.59
CA MET A 177 -0.24 9.48 0.56
C MET A 177 0.95 10.28 1.10
N GLN A 178 0.82 10.86 2.29
CA GLN A 178 1.91 11.59 2.96
C GLN A 178 3.14 10.69 3.17
N HIS A 179 2.94 9.45 3.63
CA HIS A 179 4.03 8.51 3.82
C HIS A 179 4.69 8.07 2.51
N LEU A 180 3.92 7.84 1.44
CA LEU A 180 4.48 7.55 0.12
C LEU A 180 5.34 8.70 -0.39
N PHE A 181 4.85 9.95 -0.31
CA PHE A 181 5.64 11.11 -0.72
C PHE A 181 6.93 11.24 0.09
N SER A 182 6.89 11.01 1.41
CA SER A 182 8.10 11.06 2.24
C SER A 182 9.19 10.08 1.77
N VAL A 183 8.78 8.90 1.28
CA VAL A 183 9.70 7.86 0.79
C VAL A 183 10.15 8.13 -0.64
N VAL A 184 9.25 8.61 -1.51
CA VAL A 184 9.57 9.00 -2.89
C VAL A 184 10.64 10.10 -2.91
N THR A 185 10.53 11.08 -2.01
CA THR A 185 11.47 12.19 -1.93
C THR A 185 12.80 11.85 -1.25
N ASP A 186 12.90 10.66 -0.64
CA ASP A 186 14.13 10.19 0.00
C ASP A 186 15.06 9.52 -1.01
N THR A 187 16.29 10.04 -1.11
CA THR A 187 17.32 9.53 -2.01
C THR A 187 17.71 8.07 -1.77
N SER A 188 17.51 7.56 -0.54
CA SER A 188 17.80 6.18 -0.16
C SER A 188 16.81 5.16 -0.74
N HIS A 189 15.64 5.60 -1.21
CA HIS A 189 14.54 4.74 -1.68
C HIS A 189 14.32 4.76 -3.20
N THR A 190 15.26 5.32 -3.97
CA THR A 190 15.17 5.45 -5.44
C THR A 190 14.97 4.12 -6.18
N ALA A 191 15.42 3.00 -5.62
CA ALA A 191 15.25 1.67 -6.20
C ALA A 191 13.78 1.21 -6.25
N GLY A 192 12.91 1.74 -5.38
CA GLY A 192 11.48 1.42 -5.30
C GLY A 192 10.59 2.30 -6.16
N LEU A 193 11.15 3.24 -6.93
CA LEU A 193 10.39 4.30 -7.62
C LEU A 193 9.30 3.78 -8.55
N SER A 194 9.52 2.63 -9.19
CA SER A 194 8.51 2.04 -10.08
C SER A 194 7.23 1.66 -9.32
N MET A 195 7.36 1.05 -8.16
CA MET A 195 6.20 0.63 -7.35
C MET A 195 5.59 1.84 -6.64
N GLN A 196 6.40 2.78 -6.16
CA GLN A 196 5.91 4.04 -5.60
C GLN A 196 5.06 4.83 -6.61
N ALA A 197 5.54 4.95 -7.86
CA ALA A 197 4.79 5.57 -8.96
C ALA A 197 3.48 4.82 -9.24
N THR A 198 3.52 3.49 -9.24
CA THR A 198 2.32 2.65 -9.46
C THR A 198 1.25 2.91 -8.39
N ILE A 199 1.65 2.95 -7.12
CA ILE A 199 0.72 3.17 -5.99
C ILE A 199 0.17 4.60 -6.02
N LEU A 200 1.03 5.61 -6.22
CA LEU A 200 0.58 7.00 -6.31
C LEU A 200 -0.38 7.20 -7.49
N ALA A 201 -0.04 6.70 -8.69
CA ALA A 201 -0.92 6.76 -9.85
C ALA A 201 -2.28 6.11 -9.56
N TYR A 202 -2.29 4.93 -8.92
CA TYR A 202 -3.53 4.29 -8.48
C TYR A 202 -4.34 5.20 -7.53
N MET A 203 -3.72 5.77 -6.51
CA MET A 203 -4.39 6.66 -5.55
C MET A 203 -5.00 7.89 -6.23
N PHE A 204 -4.25 8.57 -7.11
CA PHE A 204 -4.79 9.70 -7.89
C PHE A 204 -5.94 9.26 -8.81
N SER A 205 -5.82 8.09 -9.44
CA SER A 205 -6.83 7.56 -10.36
C SER A 205 -8.18 7.27 -9.68
N ILE A 206 -8.18 6.74 -8.46
CA ILE A 206 -9.43 6.40 -7.75
C ILE A 206 -10.17 7.65 -7.28
N VAL A 207 -9.44 8.74 -6.96
CA VAL A 207 -10.05 10.02 -6.61
C VAL A 207 -10.65 10.68 -7.85
N GLU A 208 -9.91 10.69 -8.96
CA GLU A 208 -10.40 11.26 -10.23
C GLU A 208 -11.58 10.48 -10.81
N ALA A 209 -11.59 9.15 -10.66
CA ALA A 209 -12.69 8.30 -11.10
C ALA A 209 -13.91 8.31 -10.14
N ASN A 210 -13.95 9.24 -9.17
CA ASN A 210 -15.03 9.35 -8.18
C ASN A 210 -15.30 8.06 -7.39
N LYS A 211 -14.29 7.21 -7.16
CA LYS A 211 -14.40 6.02 -6.29
C LYS A 211 -14.33 6.38 -4.80
N VAL A 212 -13.69 7.50 -4.48
CA VAL A 212 -13.70 8.10 -3.15
C VAL A 212 -14.84 9.11 -3.09
N THR A 213 -15.97 8.74 -2.49
CA THR A 213 -17.19 9.56 -2.46
C THR A 213 -17.37 10.30 -1.14
N VAL A 214 -16.80 9.79 -0.05
CA VAL A 214 -16.80 10.50 1.24
C VAL A 214 -15.78 11.64 1.22
N PRO A 215 -16.03 12.74 1.97
CA PRO A 215 -15.03 13.79 2.13
C PRO A 215 -13.82 13.24 2.89
N LEU A 216 -12.64 13.32 2.28
CA LEU A 216 -11.36 12.94 2.88
C LEU A 216 -11.01 13.79 4.10
N ASN A 217 -11.44 15.06 4.10
CA ASN A 217 -11.37 15.93 5.26
C ASN A 217 -12.69 16.71 5.41
N PRO A 218 -13.60 16.24 6.29
CA PRO A 218 -14.91 16.86 6.46
C PRO A 218 -14.87 18.33 6.88
N THR A 219 -13.85 18.77 7.61
CA THR A 219 -13.77 20.17 8.08
C THR A 219 -13.33 21.11 6.97
N MET A 220 -12.35 20.69 6.16
CA MET A 220 -11.87 21.51 5.03
C MET A 220 -12.81 21.47 3.82
N GLN A 221 -13.58 20.40 3.66
CA GLN A 221 -14.50 20.23 2.52
C GLN A 221 -15.95 20.61 2.84
N ALA A 222 -16.21 21.25 3.99
CA ALA A 222 -17.54 21.66 4.41
C ALA A 222 -18.22 22.67 3.45
N ASN A 223 -17.44 23.37 2.64
CA ASN A 223 -17.89 24.33 1.62
C ASN A 223 -18.27 23.70 0.27
N GLY A 224 -18.26 22.36 0.15
CA GLY A 224 -18.54 21.66 -1.10
C GLY A 224 -17.33 21.43 -2.00
N THR A 225 -16.11 21.59 -1.49
CA THR A 225 -14.88 21.28 -2.23
C THR A 225 -14.81 19.80 -2.58
N THR A 226 -14.59 19.47 -3.86
CA THR A 226 -14.49 18.08 -4.33
C THR A 226 -13.22 17.41 -3.82
N ASN A 227 -13.22 16.06 -3.79
CA ASN A 227 -12.04 15.30 -3.37
C ASN A 227 -10.82 15.55 -4.28
N VAL A 228 -11.04 15.79 -5.58
CA VAL A 228 -9.95 16.13 -6.51
C VAL A 228 -9.25 17.41 -6.07
N VAL A 229 -10.02 18.50 -5.87
CA VAL A 229 -9.45 19.80 -5.46
C VAL A 229 -8.78 19.69 -4.09
N TYR A 230 -9.42 19.00 -3.14
CA TYR A 230 -8.85 18.79 -1.82
C TYR A 230 -7.50 18.05 -1.88
N VAL A 231 -7.38 16.99 -2.68
CA VAL A 231 -6.13 16.24 -2.83
C VAL A 231 -5.07 17.07 -3.53
N GLN A 232 -5.43 17.88 -4.54
CA GLN A 232 -4.50 18.81 -5.18
C GLN A 232 -3.91 19.79 -4.16
N ASP A 233 -4.76 20.44 -3.35
CA ASP A 233 -4.34 21.38 -2.33
C ASP A 233 -3.52 20.70 -1.22
N PHE A 234 -3.93 19.50 -0.79
CA PHE A 234 -3.20 18.72 0.21
C PHE A 234 -1.78 18.41 -0.25
N VAL A 235 -1.61 17.88 -1.47
CA VAL A 235 -0.30 17.55 -2.02
C VAL A 235 0.53 18.81 -2.27
N ALA A 236 -0.07 19.88 -2.80
CA ALA A 236 0.64 21.15 -3.00
C ALA A 236 1.21 21.69 -1.68
N ASN A 237 0.40 21.69 -0.60
CA ASN A 237 0.84 22.11 0.73
C ASN A 237 1.91 21.20 1.32
N LEU A 238 1.79 19.88 1.12
CA LEU A 238 2.78 18.90 1.55
C LEU A 238 4.14 19.19 0.89
N LEU A 239 4.16 19.37 -0.43
CA LEU A 239 5.38 19.65 -1.20
C LEU A 239 5.99 21.01 -0.83
N LYS A 240 5.16 22.05 -0.65
CA LYS A 240 5.65 23.37 -0.21
C LYS A 240 6.25 23.39 1.17
N THR A 241 5.65 22.65 2.10
CA THR A 241 6.15 22.56 3.46
C THR A 241 7.50 21.83 3.50
N ALA A 242 7.69 20.81 2.65
CA ALA A 242 8.94 20.06 2.56
C ALA A 242 10.03 20.80 1.74
N PHE A 243 9.64 21.53 0.70
CA PHE A 243 10.55 22.14 -0.28
C PHE A 243 10.17 23.61 -0.52
N GLY A 244 10.46 24.47 0.47
CA GLY A 244 10.08 25.89 0.44
C GLY A 244 10.75 26.71 -0.67
N HIS A 245 11.76 26.16 -1.34
CA HIS A 245 12.43 26.80 -2.48
C HIS A 245 11.68 26.67 -3.80
N LEU A 246 10.75 25.72 -3.94
CA LEU A 246 9.96 25.60 -5.15
C LEU A 246 9.06 26.83 -5.33
N SER A 247 8.82 27.27 -6.56
CA SER A 247 7.83 28.31 -6.89
C SER A 247 6.41 27.76 -6.84
N ASP A 248 5.39 28.63 -6.71
CA ASP A 248 3.99 28.17 -6.66
C ASP A 248 3.55 27.56 -7.99
N ALA A 249 4.09 28.08 -9.10
CA ALA A 249 3.87 27.55 -10.43
C ALA A 249 4.46 26.14 -10.60
N GLN A 250 5.69 25.92 -10.15
CA GLN A 250 6.35 24.60 -10.17
C GLN A 250 5.55 23.56 -9.40
N VAL A 251 5.08 23.88 -8.19
CA VAL A 251 4.26 22.98 -7.38
C VAL A 251 2.93 22.68 -8.06
N LYS A 252 2.25 23.70 -8.57
CA LYS A 252 0.96 23.54 -9.27
C LYS A 252 1.09 22.62 -10.48
N ILE A 253 2.09 22.83 -11.33
CA ILE A 253 2.35 21.99 -12.52
C ILE A 253 2.71 20.55 -12.11
N THR A 254 3.49 20.39 -11.06
CA THR A 254 3.83 19.07 -10.51
C THR A 254 2.58 18.31 -10.08
N VAL A 255 1.71 18.93 -9.29
CA VAL A 255 0.47 18.33 -8.79
C VAL A 255 -0.50 18.03 -9.94
N GLN A 256 -0.63 18.94 -10.91
CA GLN A 256 -1.45 18.71 -12.10
C GLN A 256 -0.98 17.49 -12.88
N GLY A 257 0.34 17.34 -13.06
CA GLY A 257 0.91 16.19 -13.76
C GLY A 257 0.58 14.85 -13.10
N PHE A 258 0.46 14.80 -11.76
CA PHE A 258 0.05 13.57 -11.08
C PHE A 258 -1.38 13.14 -11.44
N PHE A 259 -2.30 14.07 -11.70
CA PHE A 259 -3.63 13.71 -12.19
C PHE A 259 -3.59 13.36 -13.68
N ASN A 260 -2.95 14.18 -14.51
CA ASN A 260 -2.97 14.00 -15.96
C ASN A 260 -2.30 12.69 -16.41
N LEU A 261 -1.29 12.22 -15.68
CA LEU A 261 -0.50 11.05 -16.03
C LEU A 261 -0.89 9.78 -15.25
N ASN A 262 -1.93 9.82 -14.41
CA ASN A 262 -2.30 8.70 -13.51
C ASN A 262 -2.74 7.39 -14.22
N GLN A 263 -2.89 7.40 -15.54
CA GLN A 263 -3.19 6.22 -16.38
C GLN A 263 -2.00 5.73 -17.22
N ASP A 264 -0.90 6.48 -17.26
CA ASP A 264 0.34 6.07 -17.90
C ASP A 264 1.46 6.01 -16.84
N ILE A 265 1.69 4.80 -16.32
CA ILE A 265 2.68 4.57 -15.26
C ILE A 265 4.10 4.93 -15.71
N GLN A 266 4.41 4.78 -17.01
CA GLN A 266 5.73 5.13 -17.51
C GLN A 266 5.90 6.66 -17.47
N ALA A 267 4.95 7.41 -18.03
CA ALA A 267 4.98 8.87 -18.00
C ALA A 267 4.91 9.43 -16.57
N PHE A 268 4.07 8.86 -15.71
CA PHE A 268 3.96 9.25 -14.29
C PHE A 268 5.29 9.08 -13.55
N LYS A 269 5.99 7.96 -13.80
CA LYS A 269 7.30 7.68 -13.20
C LYS A 269 8.36 8.66 -13.69
N GLU A 270 8.39 9.02 -14.98
CA GLU A 270 9.32 10.03 -15.47
C GLU A 270 8.99 11.42 -14.89
N HIS A 271 7.71 11.80 -14.81
CA HIS A 271 7.30 13.06 -14.15
C HIS A 271 7.72 13.12 -12.68
N LEU A 272 7.65 11.99 -11.95
CA LEU A 272 8.20 11.88 -10.62
C LEU A 272 9.72 12.04 -10.58
N ARG A 273 10.47 11.47 -11.54
CA ARG A 273 11.93 11.65 -11.62
C ARG A 273 12.30 13.10 -11.86
N ASP A 274 11.61 13.77 -12.78
CA ASP A 274 11.84 15.18 -13.08
C ASP A 274 11.62 16.03 -11.84
N PHE A 275 10.54 15.76 -11.09
CA PHE A 275 10.29 16.41 -9.81
C PHE A 275 11.42 16.14 -8.79
N LEU A 276 11.93 14.91 -8.71
CA LEU A 276 13.04 14.55 -7.83
C LEU A 276 14.36 15.23 -8.20
N VAL A 277 14.56 15.58 -9.47
CA VAL A 277 15.69 16.40 -9.92
C VAL A 277 15.49 17.85 -9.50
N GLN A 278 14.30 18.41 -9.74
CA GLN A 278 13.94 19.80 -9.37
C GLN A 278 14.12 20.08 -7.87
N ILE A 279 13.75 19.15 -6.99
CA ILE A 279 13.94 19.35 -5.55
C ILE A 279 15.42 19.31 -5.12
N ARG A 280 16.32 18.73 -5.93
CA ARG A 280 17.76 18.61 -5.64
C ARG A 280 18.58 19.78 -6.19
N GLU A 281 18.16 20.36 -7.31
CA GLU A 281 18.83 21.48 -7.98
C GLU A 281 18.56 22.81 -7.28
N TYR A 282 18.91 22.93 -5.99
CA TYR A 282 18.95 24.21 -5.30
C TYR A 282 20.35 24.84 -5.45
N THR A 283 20.70 25.22 -6.68
CA THR A 283 21.97 25.91 -6.96
C THR A 283 21.78 27.19 -7.77
N GLY A 284 20.92 28.11 -7.32
CA GLY A 284 20.85 29.49 -7.82
C GLY A 284 20.32 29.65 -9.27
N GLU A 285 19.63 30.76 -9.52
CA GLU A 285 18.97 31.15 -10.79
C GLU A 285 18.47 29.94 -11.61
N ASP A 286 17.38 29.33 -11.13
CA ASP A 286 16.77 28.14 -11.71
C ASP A 286 16.06 28.49 -13.03
N ASP A 287 16.72 28.22 -14.15
CA ASP A 287 16.18 28.33 -15.51
C ASP A 287 15.00 27.37 -15.78
N SER A 288 14.62 26.50 -14.82
CA SER A 288 13.49 25.57 -14.99
C SER A 288 12.14 26.27 -15.19
N ASP A 289 12.02 27.53 -14.75
CA ASP A 289 10.85 28.37 -15.02
C ASP A 289 10.63 28.60 -16.53
N LEU A 290 11.69 28.54 -17.36
CA LEU A 290 11.61 28.70 -18.82
C LEU A 290 10.86 27.56 -19.51
N PHE A 291 10.84 26.35 -18.93
CA PHE A 291 10.23 25.17 -19.52
C PHE A 291 8.81 24.88 -18.98
N LEU A 292 8.28 25.73 -18.10
CA LEU A 292 6.97 25.51 -17.49
C LEU A 292 5.84 25.53 -18.53
N GLU A 293 5.88 26.45 -19.50
CA GLU A 293 4.87 26.51 -20.58
C GLU A 293 4.89 25.26 -21.45
N GLU A 294 6.07 24.75 -21.80
CA GLU A 294 6.24 23.52 -22.57
C GLU A 294 5.71 22.30 -21.80
N ARG A 295 6.04 22.20 -20.51
CA ARG A 295 5.56 21.13 -19.63
C ARG A 295 4.05 21.19 -19.47
N GLU A 296 3.47 22.38 -19.28
CA GLU A 296 2.02 22.56 -19.21
C GLU A 296 1.33 22.16 -20.53
N ALA A 297 1.92 22.48 -21.69
CA ALA A 297 1.41 22.05 -22.98
C ALA A 297 1.46 20.52 -23.15
N ALA A 298 2.56 19.88 -22.76
CA ALA A 298 2.70 18.42 -22.79
C ALA A 298 1.67 17.73 -21.87
N LEU A 299 1.46 18.27 -20.66
CA LEU A 299 0.46 17.75 -19.72
C LEU A 299 -0.98 17.93 -20.23
N ARG A 300 -1.27 19.02 -20.95
CA ARG A 300 -2.56 19.20 -21.62
C ARG A 300 -2.79 18.16 -22.72
N GLN A 301 -1.78 17.91 -23.56
CA GLN A 301 -1.85 16.86 -24.58
C GLN A 301 -2.05 15.47 -23.98
N ALA A 302 -1.35 15.16 -22.89
CA ALA A 302 -1.51 13.88 -22.19
C ALA A 302 -2.93 13.72 -21.61
N GLU A 303 -3.51 14.78 -21.06
CA GLU A 303 -4.89 14.77 -20.56
C GLU A 303 -5.92 14.60 -21.69
N GLU A 304 -5.71 15.24 -22.84
CA GLU A 304 -6.54 15.05 -24.03
C GLU A 304 -6.49 13.61 -24.53
N GLU A 305 -5.29 13.00 -24.60
CA GLU A 305 -5.12 11.62 -25.05
C GLU A 305 -5.76 10.62 -24.07
N LYS A 306 -5.55 10.85 -22.77
CA LYS A 306 -6.21 10.10 -21.69
C LYS A 306 -7.74 10.20 -21.82
N ARG A 307 -8.27 11.38 -22.10
CA ARG A 307 -9.72 11.58 -22.32
C ARG A 307 -10.22 10.81 -23.54
N LYS A 308 -9.48 10.79 -24.65
CA LYS A 308 -9.84 9.99 -25.85
C LYS A 308 -9.89 8.50 -25.52
N ILE A 309 -8.90 7.97 -24.81
CA ILE A 309 -8.87 6.55 -24.42
C ILE A 309 -10.09 6.20 -23.55
N ARG A 310 -10.48 7.08 -22.62
CA ARG A 310 -11.68 6.89 -21.79
C ARG A 310 -12.97 6.89 -22.60
N MET A 311 -13.07 7.71 -23.65
CA MET A 311 -14.23 7.74 -24.55
C MET A 311 -14.41 6.42 -25.33
N LEU A 312 -13.33 5.69 -25.59
CA LEU A 312 -13.39 4.42 -26.33
C LEU A 312 -13.94 3.25 -25.50
N VAL A 313 -14.07 3.40 -24.18
CA VAL A 313 -14.54 2.34 -23.28
C VAL A 313 -15.93 2.71 -22.74
N PRO A 314 -17.01 2.03 -23.21
CA PRO A 314 -18.37 2.31 -22.76
C PRO A 314 -18.50 2.19 -21.23
N GLY A 315 -19.11 3.19 -20.60
CA GLY A 315 -19.38 3.21 -19.15
C GLY A 315 -18.27 3.78 -18.26
N ILE A 316 -17.14 4.25 -18.82
CA ILE A 316 -16.07 4.92 -18.05
C ILE A 316 -16.36 6.40 -17.80
N LEU A 317 -16.96 7.10 -18.76
CA LEU A 317 -17.30 8.52 -18.61
C LEU A 317 -18.66 8.68 -17.95
N ASN A 318 -18.79 9.69 -17.09
CA ASN A 318 -20.09 10.06 -16.55
C ASN A 318 -21.01 10.46 -17.72
N PRO A 319 -22.30 10.07 -17.75
CA PRO A 319 -23.22 10.46 -18.82
C PRO A 319 -23.27 11.98 -19.08
N HIS A 320 -22.99 12.81 -18.07
CA HIS A 320 -22.91 14.27 -18.20
C HIS A 320 -21.60 14.79 -18.82
N GLU A 321 -20.61 13.92 -19.03
CA GLU A 321 -19.30 14.24 -19.62
C GLU A 321 -19.19 13.77 -21.08
N ILE A 322 -20.19 13.05 -21.58
CA ILE A 322 -20.31 12.59 -22.97
C ILE A 322 -20.83 13.76 -23.81
N PRO A 323 -20.13 14.17 -24.89
CA PRO A 323 -20.63 15.18 -25.82
C PRO A 323 -22.00 14.76 -26.38
N GLU A 324 -22.94 15.72 -26.50
CA GLU A 324 -24.32 15.45 -26.97
C GLU A 324 -24.36 14.73 -28.34
N GLU A 325 -23.34 14.92 -29.18
CA GLU A 325 -23.19 14.25 -30.50
C GLU A 325 -22.95 12.72 -30.43
N MET A 326 -22.68 12.17 -29.24
CA MET A 326 -22.42 10.73 -29.03
C MET A 326 -23.48 10.04 -28.17
N GLN A 327 -24.57 10.73 -27.82
CA GLN A 327 -25.73 10.17 -27.12
C GLN A 327 -26.79 9.67 -28.12
N ASP A 328 -26.49 8.58 -28.82
CA ASP A 328 -27.46 7.86 -29.69
C ASP A 328 -27.78 6.46 -29.14
#